data_AF-A0A816H5G8-F1
#
_entry.id   AF-A0A816H5G8-F1
#
_cell.length_a   1.000
_cell.length_b   1.000
_cell.length_c   1.000
_cell.angle_alpha   90.00
_cell.angle_beta   90.00
_cell.angle_gamma   90.00
#
_symmetry.space_group_name_H-M   'P 1'
#
loop_
_entity.id
_entity.type
_entity.pdbx_description
1 polymer ?
#
loop_
_entity_poly.entity_id
_entity_poly.type
_entity_poly.pdbx_seq_one_letter_code
_entity_poly.pdbx_strand_id
1 'polypeptide(L)'
;MAMAMPSWMNPSVTRCTDVYDEPVTRLLTPITGYQDVPLVSLEEALEPICHLFNGILEHAWVAKKNCQRPQEGLTQNESASIHLYTMQFDGGPSLFYVLNRTLRAENRQELKPWFSFLKLFLTALYKLPSRGSTVWRGVRDADLSSKYPKGAKIVWWGVSSCTTNVEVLKNNQFLGTSGLRTIFSIQCQHGKSISHHSHFQNTEEEVILMPGSYFEVIGQLNPAAGLRIIQLKEIDAPFALVKSPFKKHVDLIPKPKVVLLKKKNPPVAPLIQQSDGKNICTVLDKTLINRYYSSRDLVGK
;
A
#
# COMPACT_ATOMS: atom_id res chain seq x y z
N MET A 1 -9.41 -35.60 -30.16
CA MET A 1 -8.72 -35.24 -28.90
C MET A 1 -8.48 -33.74 -28.95
N ALA A 2 -9.37 -32.95 -28.35
CA ALA A 2 -9.24 -31.49 -28.37
C ALA A 2 -7.99 -31.11 -27.55
N MET A 3 -7.01 -30.45 -28.17
CA MET A 3 -5.88 -29.88 -27.43
C MET A 3 -6.43 -28.83 -26.47
N ALA A 4 -6.18 -28.98 -25.17
CA ALA A 4 -6.49 -27.97 -24.19
C ALA A 4 -5.75 -26.67 -24.57
N MET A 5 -6.49 -25.55 -24.65
CA MET A 5 -5.88 -24.25 -24.88
C MET A 5 -4.90 -23.93 -23.75
N PRO A 6 -3.70 -23.42 -24.05
CA PRO A 6 -2.75 -23.04 -23.01
C PRO A 6 -3.33 -21.89 -22.17
N SER A 7 -3.05 -21.87 -20.87
CA SER A 7 -3.68 -20.97 -19.88
C SER A 7 -3.67 -19.48 -20.24
N TRP A 8 -2.72 -19.05 -21.08
CA TRP A 8 -2.58 -17.67 -21.55
C TRP A 8 -3.58 -17.25 -22.64
N MET A 9 -4.26 -18.18 -23.30
CA MET A 9 -5.38 -17.90 -24.23
C MET A 9 -6.74 -17.89 -23.52
N ASN A 10 -6.81 -18.08 -22.20
CA ASN A 10 -8.07 -18.10 -21.49
C ASN A 10 -8.46 -16.68 -21.02
N PRO A 11 -9.50 -16.05 -21.61
CA PRO A 11 -9.97 -14.72 -21.20
C PRO A 11 -10.55 -14.67 -19.76
N SER A 12 -10.57 -15.80 -19.05
CA SER A 12 -11.17 -15.96 -17.72
C SER A 12 -10.19 -15.72 -16.54
N VAL A 13 -8.96 -15.28 -16.79
CA VAL A 13 -8.00 -14.97 -15.70
C VAL A 13 -8.40 -13.66 -15.02
N THR A 14 -8.91 -13.78 -13.79
CA THR A 14 -9.33 -12.63 -12.97
C THR A 14 -8.17 -12.07 -12.16
N ARG A 15 -8.25 -10.80 -11.75
CA ARG A 15 -7.19 -10.11 -10.95
C ARG A 15 -6.84 -10.78 -9.62
N CYS A 16 -7.62 -11.77 -9.19
CA CYS A 16 -7.41 -12.50 -7.95
C CYS A 16 -6.58 -13.78 -8.15
N THR A 17 -6.50 -14.34 -9.36
CA THR A 17 -5.89 -15.66 -9.59
C THR A 17 -4.42 -15.62 -10.03
N ASP A 18 -3.88 -14.46 -10.41
CA ASP A 18 -2.53 -14.30 -11.00
C ASP A 18 -1.36 -14.43 -10.00
N VAL A 19 -1.63 -14.69 -8.71
CA VAL A 19 -0.57 -14.87 -7.69
C VAL A 19 0.21 -16.19 -7.85
N TYR A 20 -0.32 -17.12 -8.65
CA TYR A 20 0.33 -18.39 -8.97
C TYR A 20 1.73 -18.19 -9.56
N ASP A 21 1.92 -17.09 -10.31
CA ASP A 21 3.13 -16.78 -11.05
C ASP A 21 4.17 -16.00 -10.23
N GLU A 22 3.91 -15.74 -8.94
CA GLU A 22 4.89 -15.08 -8.09
C GLU A 22 6.18 -15.92 -7.96
N PRO A 23 7.37 -15.35 -8.21
CA PRO A 23 8.65 -16.06 -8.13
C PRO A 23 9.12 -16.22 -6.67
N VAL A 24 8.29 -16.87 -5.84
CA VAL A 24 8.50 -16.99 -4.39
C VAL A 24 9.78 -17.71 -3.97
N THR A 25 10.41 -18.48 -4.88
CA THR A 25 11.67 -19.18 -4.63
C THR A 25 12.91 -18.32 -4.90
N ARG A 26 12.77 -17.15 -5.53
CA ARG A 26 13.89 -16.28 -5.90
C ARG A 26 13.56 -14.81 -5.70
N LEU A 27 14.43 -14.12 -4.96
CA LEU A 27 14.32 -12.67 -4.84
C LEU A 27 14.83 -12.00 -6.13
N LEU A 28 13.98 -11.18 -6.74
CA LEU A 28 14.36 -10.34 -7.89
C LEU A 28 15.00 -9.04 -7.42
N THR A 29 15.64 -8.32 -8.35
CA THR A 29 16.16 -6.99 -8.06
C THR A 29 15.02 -5.99 -7.81
N PRO A 30 15.23 -4.98 -6.95
CA PRO A 30 14.25 -3.93 -6.69
C PRO A 30 13.79 -3.20 -7.96
N ILE A 31 12.54 -2.73 -7.95
CA ILE A 31 11.97 -1.94 -9.03
C ILE A 31 12.36 -0.46 -8.81
N THR A 32 13.14 0.05 -9.75
CA THR A 32 13.69 1.42 -9.73
C THR A 32 13.65 2.06 -11.11
N GLY A 33 13.70 3.38 -11.18
CA GLY A 33 13.81 4.18 -12.40
C GLY A 33 12.49 4.87 -12.76
N TYR A 34 11.37 4.21 -12.52
CA TYR A 34 10.05 4.81 -12.74
C TYR A 34 9.81 6.03 -11.84
N GLN A 35 10.42 6.10 -10.65
CA GLN A 35 10.22 7.26 -9.77
C GLN A 35 10.83 8.56 -10.32
N ASP A 36 11.80 8.43 -11.25
CA ASP A 36 12.55 9.56 -11.79
C ASP A 36 11.92 10.14 -13.06
N VAL A 37 10.96 9.44 -13.68
CA VAL A 37 10.20 9.95 -14.83
C VAL A 37 9.18 11.01 -14.40
N PRO A 38 8.83 11.98 -15.26
CA PRO A 38 7.81 12.98 -14.95
C PRO A 38 6.44 12.34 -14.67
N LEU A 39 5.67 12.97 -13.79
CA LEU A 39 4.26 12.64 -13.63
C LEU A 39 3.49 13.29 -14.78
N VAL A 40 2.72 12.49 -15.52
CA VAL A 40 2.04 12.88 -16.77
C VAL A 40 0.54 12.55 -16.70
N SER A 41 -0.22 12.93 -17.73
CA SER A 41 -1.63 12.53 -17.87
C SER A 41 -1.80 11.02 -18.05
N LEU A 42 -3.03 10.50 -17.87
CA LEU A 42 -3.30 9.08 -18.09
C LEU A 42 -3.01 8.68 -19.54
N GLU A 43 -3.37 9.51 -20.51
CA GLU A 43 -3.15 9.26 -21.93
C GLU A 43 -1.65 9.17 -22.27
N GLU A 44 -0.86 10.16 -21.84
CA GLU A 44 0.61 10.15 -22.01
C GLU A 44 1.27 8.97 -21.28
N ALA A 45 0.73 8.58 -20.12
CA ALA A 45 1.25 7.45 -19.36
C ALA A 45 1.06 6.10 -20.07
N LEU A 46 0.04 6.00 -20.93
CA LEU A 46 -0.33 4.79 -21.67
C LEU A 46 0.32 4.69 -23.04
N GLU A 47 0.78 5.81 -23.62
CA GLU A 47 1.39 5.86 -24.96
C GLU A 47 2.46 4.77 -25.19
N PRO A 48 3.43 4.52 -24.28
CA PRO A 48 4.48 3.54 -24.55
C PRO A 48 3.99 2.08 -24.55
N ILE A 49 2.82 1.81 -23.98
CA ILE A 49 2.27 0.47 -23.78
C ILE A 49 0.96 0.23 -24.53
N CYS A 50 0.44 1.24 -25.24
CA CYS A 50 -0.90 1.16 -25.81
C CYS A 50 -1.06 0.03 -26.84
N HIS A 51 0.01 -0.26 -27.59
CA HIS A 51 0.09 -1.35 -28.56
C HIS A 51 -0.06 -2.76 -27.98
N LEU A 52 0.05 -2.92 -26.64
CA LEU A 52 -0.14 -4.20 -25.96
C LEU A 52 -1.63 -4.56 -25.77
N PHE A 53 -2.54 -3.63 -26.07
CA PHE A 53 -3.94 -3.73 -25.70
C PHE A 53 -4.87 -3.37 -26.86
N ASN A 54 -6.00 -4.05 -26.91
CA ASN A 54 -7.11 -3.67 -27.78
C ASN A 54 -7.94 -2.60 -27.06
N GLY A 55 -7.94 -1.37 -27.57
CA GLY A 55 -8.83 -0.31 -27.11
C GLY A 55 -8.53 0.30 -25.74
N ILE A 56 -7.27 0.30 -25.28
CA ILE A 56 -6.91 0.83 -23.95
C ILE A 56 -7.20 2.33 -23.79
N LEU A 57 -7.17 3.11 -24.87
CA LEU A 57 -7.46 4.55 -24.83
C LEU A 57 -8.95 4.81 -24.57
N GLU A 58 -9.82 3.98 -25.12
CA GLU A 58 -11.26 3.98 -24.88
C GLU A 58 -11.56 3.64 -23.41
N HIS A 59 -10.91 2.60 -22.88
CA HIS A 59 -11.02 2.27 -21.46
C HIS A 59 -10.48 3.39 -20.55
N ALA A 60 -9.37 4.03 -20.94
CA ALA A 60 -8.82 5.18 -20.22
C ALA A 60 -9.78 6.38 -20.23
N TRP A 61 -10.45 6.63 -21.35
CA TRP A 61 -11.48 7.67 -21.45
C TRP A 61 -12.64 7.38 -20.50
N VAL A 62 -13.15 6.14 -20.48
CA VAL A 62 -14.21 5.70 -19.54
C VAL A 62 -13.75 5.89 -18.09
N ALA A 63 -12.54 5.47 -17.76
CA ALA A 63 -11.97 5.61 -16.42
C ALA A 63 -11.93 7.08 -15.98
N LYS A 64 -11.50 8.01 -16.84
CA LYS A 64 -11.49 9.45 -16.54
C LYS A 64 -12.89 10.01 -16.37
N LYS A 65 -13.86 9.59 -17.19
CA LYS A 65 -15.26 10.01 -17.06
C LYS A 65 -15.89 9.57 -15.75
N ASN A 66 -15.51 8.41 -15.22
CA ASN A 66 -15.97 7.92 -13.91
C ASN A 66 -15.23 8.56 -12.73
N CYS A 67 -14.10 9.24 -12.97
CA CYS A 67 -13.26 9.86 -11.93
C CYS A 67 -13.26 11.40 -11.97
N GLN A 68 -14.36 12.05 -12.36
CA GLN A 68 -14.43 13.52 -12.51
C GLN A 68 -14.29 14.30 -11.19
N ARG A 69 -14.67 13.70 -10.07
CA ARG A 69 -14.62 14.30 -8.73
C ARG A 69 -13.96 13.31 -7.75
N PRO A 70 -12.66 13.06 -7.93
CA PRO A 70 -11.95 12.07 -7.13
C PRO A 70 -11.91 12.50 -5.65
N GLN A 71 -11.97 11.52 -4.76
CA GLN A 71 -11.83 11.71 -3.32
C GLN A 71 -10.36 11.62 -2.90
N GLU A 72 -10.11 11.78 -1.59
CA GLU A 72 -8.82 11.45 -0.95
C GLU A 72 -7.61 12.23 -1.51
N GLY A 73 -7.87 13.41 -2.07
CA GLY A 73 -6.84 14.32 -2.59
C GLY A 73 -6.17 13.82 -3.88
N LEU A 74 -6.74 12.83 -4.55
CA LEU A 74 -6.26 12.37 -5.85
C LEU A 74 -6.65 13.35 -6.96
N THR A 75 -5.81 13.47 -7.98
CA THR A 75 -6.21 14.10 -9.25
C THR A 75 -7.09 13.16 -10.06
N GLN A 76 -7.77 13.68 -11.09
CA GLN A 76 -8.57 12.84 -11.99
C GLN A 76 -7.70 11.76 -12.66
N ASN A 77 -6.49 12.10 -13.12
CA ASN A 77 -5.60 11.13 -13.77
C ASN A 77 -5.13 10.03 -12.79
N GLU A 78 -4.81 10.41 -11.55
CA GLU A 78 -4.42 9.46 -10.49
C GLU A 78 -5.56 8.48 -10.17
N SER A 79 -6.77 9.00 -9.90
CA SER A 79 -7.94 8.16 -9.66
C SER A 79 -8.29 7.28 -10.87
N ALA A 80 -8.24 7.84 -12.07
CA ALA A 80 -8.53 7.11 -13.30
C ALA A 80 -7.51 6.00 -13.58
N SER A 81 -6.24 6.15 -13.17
CA SER A 81 -5.24 5.08 -13.28
C SER A 81 -5.60 3.88 -12.38
N ILE A 82 -6.15 4.11 -11.18
CA ILE A 82 -6.64 3.05 -10.30
C ILE A 82 -7.88 2.41 -10.90
N HIS A 83 -8.83 3.21 -11.38
CA HIS A 83 -10.04 2.72 -12.03
C HIS A 83 -9.69 1.81 -13.22
N LEU A 84 -8.82 2.29 -14.12
CA LEU A 84 -8.37 1.54 -15.30
C LEU A 84 -7.67 0.23 -14.93
N TYR A 85 -6.82 0.25 -13.89
CA TYR A 85 -6.16 -0.97 -13.40
C TYR A 85 -7.20 -2.03 -13.00
N THR A 86 -8.31 -1.63 -12.38
CA THR A 86 -9.35 -2.57 -11.93
C THR A 86 -10.34 -3.01 -13.01
N MET A 87 -10.34 -2.39 -14.19
CA MET A 87 -11.26 -2.74 -15.28
C MET A 87 -10.93 -4.10 -15.89
N GLN A 88 -11.97 -4.87 -16.23
CA GLN A 88 -11.87 -6.02 -17.10
C GLN A 88 -12.07 -5.57 -18.54
N PHE A 89 -11.19 -6.00 -19.44
CA PHE A 89 -11.29 -5.76 -20.88
C PHE A 89 -11.93 -6.97 -21.56
N ASP A 90 -12.79 -6.70 -22.54
CA ASP A 90 -13.36 -7.70 -23.43
C ASP A 90 -12.46 -7.85 -24.67
N GLY A 91 -12.27 -9.08 -25.15
CA GLY A 91 -11.54 -9.31 -26.41
C GLY A 91 -10.02 -9.10 -26.36
N GLY A 92 -9.41 -9.14 -25.17
CA GLY A 92 -7.95 -9.05 -25.00
C GLY A 92 -7.53 -9.14 -23.53
N PRO A 93 -6.21 -9.11 -23.24
CA PRO A 93 -5.73 -9.09 -21.88
C PRO A 93 -6.02 -7.75 -21.21
N SER A 94 -6.52 -7.78 -19.97
CA SER A 94 -6.75 -6.58 -19.16
C SER A 94 -5.44 -5.95 -18.70
N LEU A 95 -5.45 -4.64 -18.41
CA LEU A 95 -4.26 -3.90 -17.97
C LEU A 95 -3.58 -4.54 -16.76
N PHE A 96 -4.34 -4.88 -15.70
CA PHE A 96 -3.79 -5.50 -14.49
C PHE A 96 -3.02 -6.79 -14.79
N TYR A 97 -3.53 -7.60 -15.72
CA TYR A 97 -2.96 -8.90 -16.04
C TYR A 97 -1.58 -8.74 -16.67
N VAL A 98 -1.47 -7.87 -17.69
CA VAL A 98 -0.19 -7.62 -18.37
C VAL A 98 0.78 -6.93 -17.41
N LEU A 99 0.32 -5.91 -16.67
CA LEU A 99 1.17 -5.19 -15.71
C LEU A 99 1.74 -6.13 -14.65
N ASN A 100 0.90 -6.94 -14.00
CA ASN A 100 1.35 -7.84 -12.94
C ASN A 100 2.29 -8.93 -13.45
N ARG A 101 2.07 -9.43 -14.68
CA ARG A 101 3.02 -10.31 -15.35
C ARG A 101 4.38 -9.62 -15.53
N THR A 102 4.40 -8.39 -16.03
CA THR A 102 5.65 -7.64 -16.23
C THR A 102 6.34 -7.31 -14.89
N LEU A 103 5.59 -7.03 -13.83
CA LEU A 103 6.14 -6.82 -12.48
C LEU A 103 6.84 -8.07 -11.92
N ARG A 104 6.35 -9.27 -12.28
CA ARG A 104 6.93 -10.56 -11.90
C ARG A 104 8.09 -11.00 -12.80
N ALA A 105 8.31 -10.33 -13.94
CA ALA A 105 9.37 -10.70 -14.87
C ALA A 105 10.75 -10.47 -14.24
N GLU A 106 11.63 -11.48 -14.38
CA GLU A 106 13.02 -11.39 -13.93
C GLU A 106 13.78 -10.28 -14.67
N ASN A 107 13.51 -10.13 -15.97
CA ASN A 107 14.10 -9.08 -16.78
C ASN A 107 13.42 -7.73 -16.52
N ARG A 108 14.01 -6.94 -15.61
CA ARG A 108 13.51 -5.59 -15.28
C ARG A 108 13.47 -4.61 -16.46
N GLN A 109 14.14 -4.91 -17.58
CA GLN A 109 14.04 -4.07 -18.78
C GLN A 109 12.62 -4.08 -19.36
N GLU A 110 11.85 -5.16 -19.18
CA GLU A 110 10.47 -5.26 -19.64
C GLU A 110 9.53 -4.27 -18.96
N LEU A 111 9.88 -3.77 -17.76
CA LEU A 111 9.12 -2.74 -17.06
C LEU A 111 9.35 -1.33 -17.59
N LYS A 112 10.40 -1.08 -18.39
CA LYS A 112 10.73 0.29 -18.83
C LYS A 112 9.58 0.99 -19.58
N PRO A 113 8.87 0.35 -20.54
CA PRO A 113 7.70 0.96 -21.18
C PRO A 113 6.60 1.34 -20.18
N TRP A 114 6.51 0.63 -19.05
CA TRP A 114 5.50 0.87 -18.02
C TRP A 114 5.83 2.02 -17.08
N PHE A 115 7.01 2.64 -17.14
CA PHE A 115 7.46 3.60 -16.14
C PHE A 115 6.54 4.80 -15.98
N SER A 116 6.00 5.35 -17.07
CA SER A 116 5.05 6.46 -17.01
C SER A 116 3.73 6.05 -16.33
N PHE A 117 3.19 4.88 -16.67
CA PHE A 117 2.01 4.33 -16.01
C PHE A 117 2.27 4.02 -14.52
N LEU A 118 3.37 3.34 -14.20
CA LEU A 118 3.77 3.04 -12.82
C LEU A 118 3.96 4.31 -12.00
N LYS A 119 4.57 5.35 -12.58
CA LYS A 119 4.71 6.66 -11.92
C LYS A 119 3.35 7.22 -11.55
N LEU A 120 2.40 7.26 -12.47
CA LEU A 120 1.05 7.77 -12.22
C LEU A 120 0.28 6.92 -11.20
N PHE A 121 0.21 5.61 -11.46
CA PHE A 121 -0.56 4.65 -10.65
C PHE A 121 -0.03 4.52 -9.23
N LEU A 122 1.30 4.38 -9.05
CA LEU A 122 1.88 4.30 -7.71
C LEU A 122 1.82 5.65 -6.99
N THR A 123 1.90 6.80 -7.69
CA THR A 123 1.65 8.10 -7.05
C THR A 123 0.26 8.14 -6.43
N ALA A 124 -0.76 7.67 -7.16
CA ALA A 124 -2.13 7.58 -6.67
C ALA A 124 -2.22 6.69 -5.41
N LEU A 125 -1.72 5.45 -5.48
CA LEU A 125 -1.78 4.51 -4.35
C LEU A 125 -0.99 4.99 -3.11
N TYR A 126 0.14 5.68 -3.30
CA TYR A 126 0.93 6.22 -2.20
C TYR A 126 0.23 7.39 -1.47
N LYS A 127 -0.64 8.14 -2.15
CA LYS A 127 -1.45 9.21 -1.52
C LYS A 127 -2.59 8.66 -0.66
N LEU A 128 -3.10 7.47 -0.98
CA LEU A 128 -4.14 6.81 -0.19
C LEU A 128 -3.61 6.40 1.19
N PRO A 129 -4.43 6.49 2.26
CA PRO A 129 -4.01 6.11 3.60
C PRO A 129 -3.67 4.61 3.67
N SER A 130 -2.57 4.30 4.36
CA SER A 130 -2.26 2.90 4.73
C SER A 130 -3.12 2.48 5.91
N ARG A 131 -3.75 1.31 5.82
CA ARG A 131 -4.49 0.71 6.93
C ARG A 131 -4.03 -0.72 7.15
N GLY A 132 -3.76 -1.05 8.42
CA GLY A 132 -3.52 -2.42 8.83
C GLY A 132 -4.83 -3.16 9.07
N SER A 133 -4.96 -4.35 8.49
CA SER A 133 -6.14 -5.22 8.66
C SER A 133 -5.82 -6.64 8.20
N THR A 134 -6.76 -7.57 8.43
CA THR A 134 -6.73 -8.86 7.74
C THR A 134 -7.46 -8.72 6.41
N VAL A 135 -6.78 -9.06 5.32
CA VAL A 135 -7.35 -9.11 3.97
C VAL A 135 -7.25 -10.52 3.41
N TRP A 136 -8.13 -10.80 2.44
CA TRP A 136 -8.30 -12.12 1.86
C TRP A 136 -8.07 -12.07 0.36
N ARG A 137 -7.42 -13.11 -0.16
CA ARG A 137 -7.22 -13.29 -1.59
C ARG A 137 -7.44 -14.76 -1.97
N GLY A 138 -8.26 -14.99 -3.00
CA GLY A 138 -8.59 -16.32 -3.47
C GLY A 138 -7.91 -16.65 -4.79
N VAL A 139 -7.39 -17.88 -4.90
CA VAL A 139 -6.81 -18.44 -6.13
C VAL A 139 -7.53 -19.73 -6.50
N ARG A 140 -8.06 -19.78 -7.70
CA ARG A 140 -8.76 -20.94 -8.26
C ARG A 140 -7.79 -21.92 -8.90
N ASP A 141 -8.24 -23.17 -8.97
CA ASP A 141 -7.60 -24.29 -9.68
C ASP A 141 -6.13 -24.52 -9.30
N ALA A 142 -5.74 -24.19 -8.06
CA ALA A 142 -4.36 -24.28 -7.60
C ALA A 142 -4.23 -24.65 -6.12
N ASP A 143 -3.31 -25.60 -5.85
CA ASP A 143 -2.73 -25.84 -4.54
C ASP A 143 -1.37 -25.14 -4.47
N LEU A 144 -1.26 -24.10 -3.64
CA LEU A 144 -0.02 -23.34 -3.49
C LEU A 144 0.77 -23.72 -2.23
N SER A 145 0.34 -24.72 -1.47
CA SER A 145 0.89 -25.04 -0.15
C SER A 145 2.40 -25.33 -0.18
N SER A 146 2.87 -26.02 -1.23
CA SER A 146 4.28 -26.35 -1.43
C SER A 146 5.15 -25.14 -1.80
N LYS A 147 4.56 -24.12 -2.45
CA LYS A 147 5.25 -22.88 -2.84
C LYS A 147 5.45 -21.92 -1.65
N TYR A 148 4.67 -22.08 -0.59
CA TYR A 148 4.62 -21.16 0.55
C TYR A 148 4.91 -21.88 1.87
N PRO A 149 6.04 -22.57 2.08
CA PRO A 149 6.29 -23.30 3.32
C PRO A 149 6.30 -22.37 4.54
N LYS A 150 5.79 -22.84 5.68
CA LYS A 150 5.76 -22.06 6.93
C LYS A 150 7.17 -21.59 7.31
N GLY A 151 7.28 -20.33 7.73
CA GLY A 151 8.54 -19.65 8.06
C GLY A 151 9.26 -19.04 6.85
N ALA A 152 8.81 -19.33 5.61
CA ALA A 152 9.39 -18.68 4.44
C ALA A 152 9.10 -17.19 4.43
N LYS A 153 10.07 -16.41 3.97
CA LYS A 153 9.91 -14.98 3.69
C LYS A 153 9.90 -14.76 2.19
N ILE A 154 8.85 -14.12 1.70
CA ILE A 154 8.53 -14.03 0.27
C ILE A 154 8.17 -12.61 -0.11
N VAL A 155 8.38 -12.28 -1.38
CA VAL A 155 7.94 -11.01 -1.98
C VAL A 155 6.83 -11.31 -2.97
N TRP A 156 5.76 -10.52 -2.93
CA TRP A 156 4.81 -10.44 -4.03
C TRP A 156 5.16 -9.22 -4.89
N TRP A 157 5.62 -9.47 -6.11
CA TRP A 157 6.07 -8.41 -7.00
C TRP A 157 4.91 -7.76 -7.76
N GLY A 158 3.85 -8.50 -8.04
CA GLY A 158 2.63 -7.94 -8.64
C GLY A 158 1.85 -7.09 -7.65
N VAL A 159 1.01 -6.20 -8.19
CA VAL A 159 -0.01 -5.50 -7.42
C VAL A 159 -1.06 -6.53 -7.00
N SER A 160 -1.31 -6.65 -5.69
CA SER A 160 -2.18 -7.71 -5.18
C SER A 160 -3.54 -7.17 -4.75
N SER A 161 -4.57 -7.47 -5.55
CA SER A 161 -5.96 -7.19 -5.19
C SER A 161 -6.45 -8.19 -4.13
N CYS A 162 -6.96 -7.66 -3.03
CA CYS A 162 -7.52 -8.40 -1.90
C CYS A 162 -8.87 -7.79 -1.50
N THR A 163 -9.58 -8.45 -0.60
CA THR A 163 -10.84 -7.94 -0.02
C THR A 163 -10.80 -8.03 1.51
N THR A 164 -11.41 -7.09 2.21
CA THR A 164 -11.68 -7.23 3.65
C THR A 164 -12.85 -8.17 3.94
N ASN A 165 -13.71 -8.42 2.95
CA ASN A 165 -14.89 -9.24 3.09
C ASN A 165 -14.67 -10.64 2.51
N VAL A 166 -14.41 -11.61 3.38
CA VAL A 166 -14.18 -13.01 2.97
C VAL A 166 -15.37 -13.62 2.22
N GLU A 167 -16.60 -13.12 2.43
CA GLU A 167 -17.80 -13.62 1.77
C GLU A 167 -17.76 -13.40 0.25
N VAL A 168 -17.05 -12.36 -0.22
CA VAL A 168 -16.84 -12.08 -1.65
C VAL A 168 -16.15 -13.28 -2.34
N LEU A 169 -15.32 -14.04 -1.61
CA LEU A 169 -14.66 -15.23 -2.18
C LEU A 169 -15.66 -16.35 -2.53
N LYS A 170 -16.87 -16.37 -1.97
CA LYS A 170 -17.89 -17.37 -2.36
C LYS A 170 -18.36 -17.21 -3.81
N ASN A 171 -18.21 -16.02 -4.40
CA ASN A 171 -18.55 -15.79 -5.78
C ASN A 171 -17.56 -16.50 -6.73
N ASN A 172 -18.12 -17.12 -7.78
CA ASN A 172 -17.37 -17.85 -8.78
C ASN A 172 -16.41 -17.02 -9.63
N GLN A 173 -16.48 -15.69 -9.60
CA GLN A 173 -15.50 -14.85 -10.29
C GLN A 173 -14.18 -14.73 -9.49
N PHE A 174 -14.21 -14.98 -8.17
CA PHE A 174 -13.03 -14.85 -7.31
C PHE A 174 -12.46 -16.21 -6.91
N LEU A 175 -13.25 -17.04 -6.22
CA LEU A 175 -12.79 -18.34 -5.70
C LEU A 175 -13.86 -19.41 -5.82
N GLY A 176 -15.10 -19.12 -5.45
CA GLY A 176 -16.19 -20.10 -5.43
C GLY A 176 -16.04 -21.17 -4.34
N THR A 177 -16.91 -22.17 -4.40
CA THR A 177 -17.13 -23.13 -3.30
C THR A 177 -16.69 -24.56 -3.62
N SER A 178 -16.19 -24.84 -4.83
CA SER A 178 -15.79 -26.16 -5.30
C SER A 178 -14.45 -26.12 -6.05
N GLY A 179 -13.91 -27.29 -6.39
CA GLY A 179 -12.62 -27.42 -7.08
C GLY A 179 -11.40 -27.21 -6.19
N LEU A 180 -10.22 -27.44 -6.76
CA LEU A 180 -8.94 -27.18 -6.09
C LEU A 180 -8.76 -25.67 -5.96
N ARG A 181 -8.48 -25.16 -4.76
CA ARG A 181 -8.44 -23.73 -4.51
C ARG A 181 -7.63 -23.36 -3.27
N THR A 182 -7.02 -22.19 -3.31
CA THR A 182 -6.21 -21.65 -2.22
C THR A 182 -6.75 -20.29 -1.77
N ILE A 183 -6.88 -20.10 -0.46
CA ILE A 183 -7.17 -18.80 0.17
C ILE A 183 -5.91 -18.31 0.88
N PHE A 184 -5.53 -17.08 0.63
CA PHE A 184 -4.59 -16.34 1.46
C PHE A 184 -5.34 -15.53 2.51
N SER A 185 -4.98 -15.73 3.77
CA SER A 185 -5.35 -14.86 4.90
C SER A 185 -4.14 -14.01 5.23
N ILE A 186 -4.23 -12.70 5.04
CA ILE A 186 -3.07 -11.82 5.04
C ILE A 186 -3.25 -10.76 6.11
N GLN A 187 -2.40 -10.78 7.13
CA GLN A 187 -2.29 -9.68 8.09
C GLN A 187 -1.42 -8.59 7.45
N CYS A 188 -2.04 -7.57 6.86
CA CYS A 188 -1.33 -6.46 6.24
C CYS A 188 -1.21 -5.26 7.19
N GLN A 189 -0.19 -4.46 6.97
CA GLN A 189 0.07 -3.18 7.65
C GLN A 189 -0.19 -2.00 6.71
N HIS A 190 0.07 -2.19 5.41
CA HIS A 190 0.05 -1.12 4.41
C HIS A 190 -1.04 -1.29 3.34
N GLY A 191 -2.16 -1.93 3.67
CA GLY A 191 -3.28 -2.08 2.75
C GLY A 191 -3.84 -0.71 2.31
N LYS A 192 -4.10 -0.58 1.00
CA LYS A 192 -4.70 0.61 0.38
C LYS A 192 -6.12 0.29 -0.04
N SER A 193 -7.12 0.81 0.68
CA SER A 193 -8.51 0.72 0.20
C SER A 193 -8.65 1.56 -1.05
N ILE A 194 -9.22 0.97 -2.11
CA ILE A 194 -9.47 1.67 -3.38
C ILE A 194 -10.96 1.72 -3.72
N SER A 195 -11.85 1.50 -2.75
CA SER A 195 -13.29 1.34 -2.99
C SER A 195 -13.94 2.55 -3.67
N HIS A 196 -13.43 3.76 -3.46
CA HIS A 196 -13.90 4.99 -4.13
C HIS A 196 -13.34 5.20 -5.54
N HIS A 197 -12.31 4.44 -5.92
CA HIS A 197 -11.52 4.65 -7.13
C HIS A 197 -11.55 3.45 -8.08
N SER A 198 -11.92 2.26 -7.59
CA SER A 198 -12.09 1.03 -8.37
C SER A 198 -13.24 1.15 -9.38
N HIS A 199 -13.22 0.30 -10.41
CA HIS A 199 -14.34 0.07 -11.32
C HIS A 199 -15.52 -0.59 -10.60
N PHE A 200 -15.24 -1.43 -9.62
CA PHE A 200 -16.24 -2.15 -8.81
C PHE A 200 -16.55 -1.38 -7.52
N GLN A 201 -17.00 -0.13 -7.68
CA GLN A 201 -17.19 0.78 -6.55
C GLN A 201 -18.13 0.19 -5.49
N ASN A 202 -17.61 0.10 -4.26
CA ASN A 202 -18.32 -0.31 -3.04
C ASN A 202 -18.93 -1.73 -3.03
N THR A 203 -18.61 -2.61 -3.98
CA THR A 203 -19.17 -3.98 -4.00
C THR A 203 -18.22 -5.03 -3.46
N GLU A 204 -16.92 -4.78 -3.52
CA GLU A 204 -15.90 -5.80 -3.20
C GLU A 204 -15.03 -5.47 -1.99
N GLU A 205 -15.18 -4.27 -1.42
CA GLU A 205 -14.30 -3.75 -0.36
C GLU A 205 -12.82 -3.94 -0.71
N GLU A 206 -12.47 -3.59 -1.95
CA GLU A 206 -11.16 -3.91 -2.52
C GLU A 206 -10.03 -3.17 -1.81
N VAL A 207 -9.01 -3.93 -1.42
CA VAL A 207 -7.76 -3.46 -0.83
C VAL A 207 -6.60 -3.92 -1.70
N ILE A 208 -5.77 -2.97 -2.11
CA ILE A 208 -4.52 -3.23 -2.82
C ILE A 208 -3.38 -3.37 -1.80
N LEU A 209 -2.60 -4.44 -1.96
CA LEU A 209 -1.24 -4.51 -1.43
C LEU A 209 -0.26 -4.10 -2.54
N MET A 210 0.71 -3.26 -2.16
CA MET A 210 1.65 -2.65 -3.09
C MET A 210 2.54 -3.70 -3.77
N PRO A 211 3.00 -3.47 -5.01
CA PRO A 211 4.03 -4.33 -5.59
C PRO A 211 5.27 -4.30 -4.71
N GLY A 212 5.92 -5.45 -4.55
CA GLY A 212 7.05 -5.62 -3.66
C GLY A 212 6.68 -5.73 -2.18
N SER A 213 5.42 -5.97 -1.82
CA SER A 213 5.06 -6.30 -0.43
C SER A 213 5.80 -7.57 0.03
N TYR A 214 6.32 -7.51 1.26
CA TYR A 214 7.15 -8.56 1.85
C TYR A 214 6.41 -9.26 2.98
N PHE A 215 6.39 -10.60 2.94
CA PHE A 215 5.58 -11.40 3.86
C PHE A 215 6.39 -12.53 4.48
N GLU A 216 6.00 -12.91 5.69
CA GLU A 216 6.32 -14.19 6.29
C GLU A 216 5.11 -15.13 6.19
N VAL A 217 5.34 -16.38 5.80
CA VAL A 217 4.31 -17.42 5.90
C VAL A 217 4.21 -17.90 7.34
N ILE A 218 3.13 -17.57 8.02
CA ILE A 218 2.96 -17.87 9.46
C ILE A 218 2.17 -19.17 9.72
N GLY A 219 1.45 -19.67 8.72
CA GLY A 219 0.64 -20.88 8.87
C GLY A 219 0.07 -21.42 7.57
N GLN A 220 -0.33 -22.68 7.60
CA GLN A 220 -1.10 -23.34 6.53
C GLN A 220 -2.13 -24.26 7.15
N LEU A 221 -3.27 -24.41 6.49
CA LEU A 221 -4.35 -25.31 6.90
C LEU A 221 -5.04 -25.92 5.68
N ASN A 222 -5.38 -27.21 5.77
CA ASN A 222 -6.10 -27.96 4.74
C ASN A 222 -7.46 -28.40 5.30
N PRO A 223 -8.43 -27.46 5.44
CA PRO A 223 -9.64 -27.71 6.23
C PRO A 223 -10.64 -28.65 5.55
N ALA A 224 -10.54 -28.81 4.23
CA ALA A 224 -11.40 -29.69 3.44
C ALA A 224 -10.67 -30.19 2.19
N ALA A 225 -11.20 -31.23 1.56
CA ALA A 225 -10.72 -31.69 0.27
C ALA A 225 -10.75 -30.55 -0.77
N GLY A 226 -9.64 -30.35 -1.48
CA GLY A 226 -9.50 -29.32 -2.49
C GLY A 226 -9.37 -27.88 -1.96
N LEU A 227 -9.47 -27.61 -0.65
CA LEU A 227 -9.30 -26.27 -0.08
C LEU A 227 -7.97 -26.18 0.68
N ARG A 228 -7.22 -25.10 0.39
CA ARG A 228 -6.00 -24.71 1.10
C ARG A 228 -6.18 -23.32 1.69
N ILE A 229 -5.68 -23.10 2.90
CA ILE A 229 -5.57 -21.78 3.51
C ILE A 229 -4.11 -21.55 3.86
N ILE A 230 -3.54 -20.45 3.38
CA ILE A 230 -2.18 -20.01 3.67
C ILE A 230 -2.28 -18.69 4.43
N GLN A 231 -1.61 -18.60 5.57
CA GLN A 231 -1.59 -17.38 6.38
C GLN A 231 -0.27 -16.64 6.16
N LEU A 232 -0.39 -15.36 5.81
CA LEU A 232 0.73 -14.45 5.59
C LEU A 232 0.67 -13.31 6.61
N LYS A 233 1.84 -12.83 7.01
CA LYS A 233 2.00 -11.60 7.78
C LYS A 233 2.92 -10.66 7.02
N GLU A 234 2.44 -9.45 6.74
CA GLU A 234 3.29 -8.40 6.15
C GLU A 234 4.36 -8.00 7.17
N ILE A 235 5.61 -7.97 6.70
CA ILE A 235 6.79 -7.62 7.48
C ILE A 235 7.60 -6.58 6.72
N ASP A 236 8.43 -5.81 7.43
CA ASP A 236 9.28 -4.82 6.79
C ASP A 236 10.41 -5.49 6.00
N ALA A 237 10.59 -5.05 4.76
CA ALA A 237 11.75 -5.44 3.96
C ALA A 237 13.01 -4.71 4.47
N PRO A 238 14.20 -5.32 4.37
CA PRO A 238 15.45 -4.69 4.79
C PRO A 238 15.81 -3.43 3.98
N PHE A 239 15.19 -3.25 2.81
CA PHE A 239 15.32 -2.08 1.95
C PHE A 239 14.06 -1.93 1.08
N ALA A 240 13.87 -0.76 0.47
CA ALA A 240 12.74 -0.51 -0.43
C ALA A 240 12.84 -1.40 -1.69
N LEU A 241 11.92 -2.37 -1.80
CA LEU A 241 11.78 -3.26 -2.96
C LEU A 241 11.15 -2.56 -4.18
N VAL A 242 10.33 -1.55 -3.92
CA VAL A 242 9.81 -0.59 -4.90
C VAL A 242 10.03 0.80 -4.31
N LYS A 243 10.66 1.71 -5.07
CA LYS A 243 10.96 3.07 -4.57
C LYS A 243 9.69 3.88 -4.35
N SER A 244 9.75 4.96 -3.56
CA SER A 244 8.62 5.89 -3.50
C SER A 244 8.53 6.68 -4.81
N PRO A 245 7.33 6.94 -5.37
CA PRO A 245 7.17 7.79 -6.53
C PRO A 245 7.45 9.27 -6.22
N PHE A 246 7.47 9.68 -4.95
CA PHE A 246 7.80 11.04 -4.58
C PHE A 246 9.31 11.22 -4.57
N LYS A 247 9.77 12.30 -5.22
CA LYS A 247 11.14 12.76 -4.99
C LYS A 247 11.28 13.00 -3.49
N LYS A 248 12.37 12.53 -2.88
CA LYS A 248 12.70 12.91 -1.50
C LYS A 248 12.81 14.42 -1.46
N HIS A 249 11.73 15.10 -1.05
CA HIS A 249 11.84 16.48 -0.64
C HIS A 249 12.65 16.45 0.65
N VAL A 250 13.87 16.99 0.60
CA VAL A 250 14.63 17.38 1.78
C VAL A 250 13.91 18.49 2.57
N ASP A 251 12.78 19.04 2.08
CA ASP A 251 12.13 20.20 2.66
C ASP A 251 10.59 20.07 2.85
N LEU A 252 10.13 19.08 3.65
CA LEU A 252 8.73 19.07 4.13
C LEU A 252 8.58 18.89 5.66
N ILE A 253 9.63 19.16 6.42
CA ILE A 253 9.46 19.58 7.82
C ILE A 253 9.92 21.03 7.87
N PRO A 254 9.03 22.03 7.99
CA PRO A 254 9.49 23.34 8.45
C PRO A 254 10.15 23.08 9.80
N LYS A 255 11.49 23.23 9.86
CA LYS A 255 12.21 23.24 11.14
C LYS A 255 11.44 24.21 12.03
N PRO A 256 11.03 23.80 13.24
CA PRO A 256 10.39 24.73 14.15
C PRO A 256 11.33 25.95 14.26
N LYS A 257 10.82 27.14 13.92
CA LYS A 257 11.53 28.37 14.21
C LYS A 257 11.77 28.36 15.71
N VAL A 258 13.00 28.08 16.11
CA VAL A 258 13.44 28.31 17.48
C VAL A 258 13.35 29.81 17.68
N VAL A 259 12.22 30.26 18.23
CA VAL A 259 12.13 31.60 18.78
C VAL A 259 13.02 31.56 20.01
N LEU A 260 14.25 32.05 19.85
CA LEU A 260 15.10 32.44 20.97
C LEU A 260 14.32 33.49 21.75
N LEU A 261 13.61 33.06 22.79
CA LEU A 261 13.13 33.94 23.83
C LEU A 261 14.37 34.58 24.43
N LYS A 262 14.67 35.82 23.99
CA LYS A 262 15.62 36.69 24.68
C LYS A 262 15.18 36.71 26.14
N LYS A 263 15.99 36.12 27.02
CA LYS A 263 15.80 36.23 28.47
C LYS A 263 15.64 37.72 28.78
N LYS A 264 14.43 38.15 29.14
CA LYS A 264 14.24 39.47 29.74
C LYS A 264 15.00 39.43 31.06
N ASN A 265 15.98 40.31 31.21
CA ASN A 265 16.62 40.56 32.49
C ASN A 265 15.53 40.88 33.52
N PRO A 266 15.63 40.38 34.76
CA PRO A 266 14.66 40.70 35.79
C PRO A 266 14.72 42.22 36.06
N PRO A 267 13.56 42.85 36.37
CA PRO A 267 13.53 44.27 36.67
C PRO A 267 14.32 44.54 37.96
N VAL A 268 15.16 45.57 37.90
CA VAL A 268 15.85 46.16 39.04
C VAL A 268 14.80 46.73 39.98
N ALA A 269 14.81 46.30 41.25
CA ALA A 269 13.91 46.83 42.28
C ALA A 269 14.26 48.31 42.56
N PRO A 270 13.27 49.21 42.67
CA PRO A 270 13.52 50.59 43.06
C PRO A 270 13.84 50.67 44.56
N LEU A 271 14.84 51.51 44.88
CA LEU A 271 15.22 51.93 46.22
C LEU A 271 14.01 52.57 46.94
N ILE A 272 13.62 51.99 48.07
CA ILE A 272 12.62 52.56 48.98
C ILE A 272 13.31 53.66 49.80
N GLN A 273 12.89 54.91 49.60
CA GLN A 273 13.13 56.00 50.54
C GLN A 273 12.28 55.76 51.80
N GLN A 274 12.91 55.92 52.95
CA GLN A 274 12.28 55.87 54.27
C GLN A 274 11.24 56.99 54.42
N SER A 275 10.05 56.63 54.91
CA SER A 275 9.34 57.47 55.88
C SER A 275 8.45 56.60 56.77
N ASP A 276 8.72 56.76 58.06
CA ASP A 276 7.99 56.46 59.29
C ASP A 276 6.60 55.81 59.24
N GLY A 277 6.42 54.76 60.06
CA GLY A 277 5.11 54.47 60.64
C GLY A 277 4.78 52.99 60.87
N LYS A 278 5.17 52.47 62.03
CA LYS A 278 4.46 51.47 62.87
C LYS A 278 3.68 50.31 62.18
N ASN A 279 4.21 49.11 62.43
CA ASN A 279 3.52 47.94 63.02
C ASN A 279 2.61 46.99 62.17
N ILE A 280 3.10 45.73 62.15
CA ILE A 280 2.41 44.43 62.37
C ILE A 280 2.10 43.53 61.14
N CYS A 281 2.72 42.34 61.22
CA CYS A 281 2.45 41.00 60.68
C CYS A 281 1.30 40.79 59.67
N THR A 282 1.51 39.97 58.63
CA THR A 282 1.08 38.54 58.54
C THR A 282 1.70 37.86 57.29
N VAL A 283 1.79 36.53 57.37
CA VAL A 283 2.64 35.56 56.68
C VAL A 283 2.19 35.17 55.26
N LEU A 284 3.18 34.84 54.43
CA LEU A 284 3.11 34.22 53.10
C LEU A 284 2.69 32.74 53.17
N ASP A 285 1.78 32.30 52.29
CA ASP A 285 1.69 30.89 51.88
C ASP A 285 2.32 30.72 50.49
N LYS A 286 3.34 29.87 50.44
CA LYS A 286 4.09 29.45 49.24
C LYS A 286 3.93 27.95 49.12
N THR A 287 3.20 27.48 48.12
CA THR A 287 3.36 26.11 47.63
C THR A 287 3.14 26.03 46.13
N LEU A 288 3.88 25.10 45.51
CA LEU A 288 3.76 24.58 44.13
C LEU A 288 4.70 25.15 43.05
N ILE A 289 6.02 25.01 43.25
CA ILE A 289 6.93 24.63 42.15
C ILE A 289 8.00 23.68 42.69
N ASN A 290 7.96 22.40 42.28
CA ASN A 290 9.11 21.60 41.84
C ASN A 290 8.77 20.11 41.85
N ARG A 291 8.74 19.50 40.66
CA ARG A 291 9.19 18.11 40.48
C ARG A 291 9.60 17.89 39.03
N TYR A 292 10.89 18.05 38.77
CA TYR A 292 11.63 17.28 37.77
C TYR A 292 13.03 16.99 38.32
N TYR A 293 13.48 15.74 38.11
CA TYR A 293 14.77 15.13 38.42
C TYR A 293 15.01 14.59 39.84
N SER A 294 15.07 13.26 39.97
CA SER A 294 16.31 12.58 40.40
C SER A 294 16.22 11.07 40.15
N SER A 295 17.38 10.52 39.85
CA SER A 295 17.72 9.17 39.46
C SER A 295 17.89 8.19 40.64
N ARG A 296 17.92 6.90 40.28
CA ARG A 296 18.77 5.80 40.81
C ARG A 296 18.51 5.16 42.19
N ASP A 297 18.69 3.84 42.14
CA ASP A 297 19.10 2.86 43.15
C ASP A 297 18.14 2.45 44.26
N LEU A 298 17.65 1.20 44.17
CA LEU A 298 17.55 0.30 45.32
C LEU A 298 17.85 -1.16 44.91
N VAL A 299 19.01 -1.61 45.36
CA VAL A 299 19.39 -3.01 45.57
C VAL A 299 18.88 -3.45 46.95
N GLY A 300 18.37 -4.68 47.05
CA GLY A 300 18.51 -5.50 48.26
C GLY A 300 17.25 -5.76 49.10
N LYS A 301 16.57 -6.87 48.83
CA LYS A 301 16.49 -8.06 49.70
C LYS A 301 15.83 -9.22 48.98
#